data_AF-A0A5B7BQN8-F1
#
_entry.id   AF-A0A5B7BQN8-F1
#
_cell.length_a   1.000
_cell.length_b   1.000
_cell.length_c   1.000
_cell.angle_alpha   90.00
_cell.angle_beta   90.00
_cell.angle_gamma   90.00
#
_symmetry.space_group_name_H-M   'P 1'
#
loop_
_entity.id
_entity.type
_entity.pdbx_description
1 polymer ?
#
loop_
_entity_poly.entity_id
_entity_poly.type
_entity_poly.pdbx_seq_one_letter_code
_entity_poly.pdbx_strand_id
1 'polypeptide(L)'
;MMGKELEGLSFKELQHLEQQLNEGILSVKDRKEQVLLEQLEKSRLQEQKAMLENETLREQIEELRQSFIGRKHSVICSNTVCNCRSGKEGNSDTSLRLGFSSDVYHKRKVPKIESDSMDFGSQMASQ
;
A
#
# COMPACT_ATOMS: atom_id res chain seq x y z
N MET A 1 19.49 -10.48 -38.11
CA MET A 1 19.42 -11.26 -39.36
C MET A 1 18.86 -12.65 -39.03
N MET A 2 18.02 -13.26 -39.88
CA MET A 2 17.26 -14.48 -39.53
C MET A 2 17.82 -15.76 -40.19
N GLY A 3 19.09 -15.74 -40.63
CA GLY A 3 19.69 -16.87 -41.34
C GLY A 3 19.06 -17.15 -42.72
N LYS A 4 18.45 -16.14 -43.35
CA LYS A 4 17.87 -16.23 -44.69
C LYS A 4 18.80 -15.56 -45.71
N GLU A 5 18.65 -15.92 -46.98
CA GLU A 5 19.34 -15.27 -48.11
C GLU A 5 20.88 -15.34 -48.01
N LEU A 6 21.40 -16.51 -47.64
CA LEU A 6 22.84 -16.77 -47.58
C LEU A 6 23.43 -17.27 -48.91
N GLU A 7 22.56 -17.62 -49.88
CA GLU A 7 22.98 -18.05 -51.21
C GLU A 7 23.75 -16.92 -51.91
N GLY A 8 24.88 -17.26 -52.54
CA GLY A 8 25.74 -16.29 -53.22
C GLY A 8 26.81 -15.64 -52.34
N LEU A 9 26.77 -15.84 -51.02
CA LEU A 9 27.86 -15.43 -50.14
C LEU A 9 29.05 -16.41 -50.23
N SER A 10 30.24 -15.84 -50.28
CA SER A 10 31.49 -16.61 -50.14
C SER A 10 31.68 -17.09 -48.69
N PHE A 11 32.53 -18.10 -48.52
CA PHE A 11 32.88 -18.62 -47.20
C PHE A 11 33.42 -17.52 -46.25
N LYS A 12 34.21 -16.57 -46.76
CA LYS A 12 34.74 -15.47 -45.95
C LYS A 12 33.64 -14.54 -45.45
N GLU A 13 32.66 -14.24 -46.29
CA GLU A 13 31.52 -13.40 -45.92
C GLU A 13 30.64 -14.10 -44.89
N LEU A 14 30.40 -15.41 -45.05
CA LEU A 14 29.70 -16.23 -44.06
C LEU A 14 30.42 -16.26 -42.70
N GLN A 15 31.74 -16.45 -42.69
CA GLN A 15 32.54 -16.42 -41.46
C GLN A 15 32.49 -15.05 -40.78
N HIS A 16 32.58 -13.97 -41.56
CA HIS A 16 32.50 -12.63 -41.00
C HIS A 16 31.10 -12.36 -40.40
N LEU A 17 30.05 -12.81 -41.09
CA LEU A 17 28.68 -12.68 -40.63
C LEU A 17 28.43 -13.45 -39.33
N GLU A 18 28.98 -14.67 -39.22
CA GLU A 18 28.94 -15.46 -37.99
C GLU A 18 29.61 -14.72 -36.83
N GLN A 19 30.79 -14.15 -37.05
CA GLN A 19 31.50 -13.35 -36.04
C GLN A 19 30.69 -12.14 -35.60
N GLN A 20 30.16 -11.36 -36.56
CA GLN A 20 29.31 -10.20 -36.26
C GLN A 20 28.07 -10.58 -35.46
N LEU A 21 27.43 -11.71 -35.79
CA LEU A 21 26.26 -12.19 -35.06
C LEU A 21 26.62 -12.61 -33.62
N ASN A 22 27.74 -13.31 -33.45
CA ASN A 22 28.21 -13.71 -32.12
C ASN A 22 28.53 -12.49 -31.24
N GLU A 23 29.26 -11.52 -31.78
CA GLU A 23 29.56 -10.25 -31.09
C GLU A 23 28.28 -9.47 -30.78
N GLY A 24 27.36 -9.38 -31.74
CA GLY A 24 26.06 -8.71 -31.55
C GLY A 24 25.21 -9.38 -30.47
N ILE A 25 25.16 -10.71 -30.43
CA ILE A 25 24.43 -11.46 -29.40
C ILE A 25 25.06 -11.23 -28.02
N LEU A 26 26.39 -11.28 -27.92
CA LEU A 26 27.10 -11.01 -26.67
C LEU A 26 26.82 -9.59 -26.18
N SER A 27 26.94 -8.58 -27.05
CA SER A 27 26.64 -7.18 -26.71
C SER A 27 25.21 -6.98 -26.22
N VAL A 28 24.23 -7.59 -26.90
CA VAL A 28 22.82 -7.52 -26.48
C VAL A 28 22.61 -8.21 -25.13
N LYS A 29 23.22 -9.38 -24.91
CA LYS A 29 23.13 -10.11 -23.65
C LYS A 29 23.70 -9.28 -22.50
N ASP A 30 24.91 -8.77 -22.67
CA ASP A 30 25.61 -7.99 -21.64
C ASP A 30 24.85 -6.70 -21.31
N ARG A 31 24.32 -6.01 -22.32
CA ARG A 31 23.49 -4.82 -22.09
C ARG A 31 22.17 -5.14 -21.39
N LYS A 32 21.51 -6.25 -21.72
CA LYS A 32 20.31 -6.69 -21.01
C LYS A 32 20.62 -7.02 -19.55
N GLU A 33 21.71 -7.73 -19.30
CA GLU A 33 22.15 -8.06 -17.95
C GLU A 33 22.43 -6.80 -17.13
N GLN A 34 23.16 -5.84 -17.70
CA GLN A 34 23.41 -4.56 -17.05
C GLN A 34 22.11 -3.84 -16.67
N VAL A 35 21.16 -3.72 -17.60
CA VAL A 35 19.88 -3.04 -17.34
C VAL A 35 19.08 -3.76 -16.25
N LEU A 36 19.08 -5.10 -16.24
CA LEU A 36 18.38 -5.88 -15.22
C LEU A 36 19.01 -5.69 -13.84
N LEU A 37 20.34 -5.67 -13.75
CA LEU A 37 21.05 -5.42 -12.49
C LEU A 37 20.77 -4.02 -11.95
N GLU A 38 20.81 -3.00 -12.81
CA GLU A 38 20.49 -1.62 -12.44
C GLU A 38 19.04 -1.48 -11.94
N GLN A 39 18.08 -2.15 -12.60
CA GLN A 39 16.67 -2.15 -12.17
C GLN A 39 16.49 -2.88 -10.83
N LEU A 40 17.16 -4.01 -10.64
CA LEU A 40 17.11 -4.77 -9.40
C LEU A 40 17.65 -3.95 -8.23
N GLU A 41 18.81 -3.31 -8.41
CA GLU A 41 19.41 -2.47 -7.37
C GLU A 41 18.51 -1.29 -7.01
N LYS A 42 17.95 -0.60 -8.02
CA LYS A 42 16.99 0.48 -7.81
C LYS A 42 15.76 0.01 -7.03
N SER A 43 15.21 -1.14 -7.40
CA SER A 43 14.05 -1.72 -6.71
C SER A 43 14.36 -2.03 -5.26
N ARG A 44 15.53 -2.64 -4.99
CA ARG A 44 16.00 -2.97 -3.63
C ARG A 44 16.14 -1.71 -2.77
N LEU A 45 16.73 -0.64 -3.31
CA LEU A 45 16.88 0.63 -2.59
C LEU A 45 15.52 1.27 -2.26
N GLN A 46 14.58 1.22 -3.21
CA GLN A 46 13.23 1.74 -3.01
C GLN A 46 12.48 0.94 -1.94
N GLU A 47 12.58 -0.38 -1.96
CA GLU A 47 11.99 -1.26 -0.94
C GLU A 47 12.55 -0.93 0.46
N GLN A 48 13.86 -0.81 0.60
CA GLN A 48 14.49 -0.48 1.88
C GLN A 48 14.02 0.88 2.43
N LYS A 49 13.93 1.89 1.56
CA LYS A 49 13.42 3.20 1.95
C LYS A 49 11.96 3.12 2.40
N ALA A 50 11.11 2.43 1.64
CA ALA A 50 9.71 2.27 1.97
C ALA A 50 9.51 1.47 3.27
N MET A 51 10.39 0.50 3.55
CA MET A 51 10.36 -0.28 4.78
C MET A 51 10.64 0.58 6.01
N LEU A 52 11.70 1.40 5.97
CA LEU A 52 12.05 2.33 7.05
C LEU A 52 10.96 3.38 7.30
N GLU A 53 10.38 3.92 6.22
CA GLU A 53 9.26 4.86 6.32
C GLU A 53 8.03 4.20 6.96
N ASN A 54 7.68 2.98 6.54
CA ASN A 54 6.57 2.24 7.13
C ASN A 54 6.80 1.91 8.61
N GLU A 55 8.02 1.54 8.99
CA GLU A 55 8.39 1.31 10.39
C GLU A 55 8.19 2.58 11.22
N THR A 56 8.72 3.71 10.75
CA THR A 56 8.56 5.02 11.40
C THR A 56 7.09 5.41 11.54
N LEU A 57 6.29 5.24 10.47
CA LEU A 57 4.86 5.54 10.51
C LEU A 57 4.10 4.65 11.50
N ARG A 58 4.47 3.36 11.60
CA ARG A 58 3.87 2.44 12.57
C ARG A 58 4.20 2.85 14.01
N GLU A 59 5.43 3.28 14.28
CA GLU A 59 5.83 3.81 15.59
C GLU A 59 5.00 5.06 15.96
N GLN A 60 4.88 6.02 15.04
CA GLN A 60 4.06 7.23 15.25
C GLN A 60 2.59 6.90 15.50
N ILE A 61 2.02 5.96 14.75
CA ILE A 61 0.63 5.51 14.96
C ILE A 61 0.47 4.92 16.36
N GLU A 62 1.44 4.13 16.81
CA GLU A 62 1.38 3.48 18.12
C GLU A 62 1.57 4.49 19.26
N GLU A 63 2.49 5.45 19.14
CA GLU A 63 2.65 6.55 20.09
C GLU A 63 1.36 7.38 20.21
N LEU A 64 0.75 7.73 19.08
CA LEU A 64 -0.52 8.45 19.06
C LEU A 64 -1.61 7.65 19.76
N ARG A 65 -1.75 6.35 19.45
CA ARG A 65 -2.72 5.45 20.10
C ARG A 65 -2.51 5.41 21.62
N GLN A 66 -1.28 5.28 22.08
CA GLN A 66 -0.95 5.32 23.52
C GLN A 66 -1.33 6.67 24.15
N SER A 67 -1.09 7.80 23.47
CA SER A 67 -1.49 9.12 23.94
C SER A 67 -3.03 9.30 24.04
N PHE A 68 -3.80 8.66 23.15
CA PHE A 68 -5.26 8.69 23.16
C PHE A 68 -5.86 7.77 24.24
N ILE A 69 -5.21 6.64 24.53
CA ILE A 69 -5.63 5.71 25.60
C ILE A 69 -5.24 6.27 26.98
N GLY A 70 -4.05 6.88 27.12
CA GLY A 70 -3.61 7.55 28.34
C GLY A 70 -4.49 8.74 28.74
N ARG A 71 -5.06 9.47 27.76
CA ARG A 71 -6.05 10.53 28.02
C ARG A 71 -7.42 10.01 28.45
N LYS A 72 -7.85 8.83 27.99
CA LYS A 72 -9.13 8.22 28.41
C LYS A 72 -9.07 7.66 29.84
N HIS A 73 -7.91 7.23 30.31
CA HIS A 73 -7.73 6.85 31.72
C HIS A 73 -7.69 8.04 32.69
N SER A 74 -7.40 9.26 32.22
CA SER A 74 -7.51 10.47 33.05
C SER A 74 -8.95 10.94 33.26
N VAL A 75 -9.92 10.44 32.49
CA VAL A 75 -11.35 10.78 32.62
C VAL A 75 -12.12 9.75 33.45
N ILE A 76 -11.46 8.69 33.93
CA ILE A 76 -12.00 7.81 34.97
C ILE A 76 -11.34 8.14 36.32
N CYS A 77 -11.17 9.43 36.61
CA CYS A 77 -10.95 9.91 37.97
C CYS A 77 -12.01 10.96 38.26
N SER A 78 -12.78 10.67 39.32
CA SER A 78 -13.81 11.50 39.97
C SER A 78 -15.28 11.19 39.66
N ASN A 79 -15.68 9.91 39.72
CA ASN A 79 -17.06 9.56 40.11
C ASN A 79 -17.17 9.44 41.65
N THR A 80 -16.78 10.51 42.35
CA THR A 80 -17.22 10.80 43.71
C THR A 80 -16.99 12.29 43.94
N VAL A 81 -18.01 13.08 43.59
CA VAL A 81 -18.28 14.43 44.11
C VAL A 81 -17.16 15.46 43.86
N CYS A 82 -17.15 16.15 42.70
CA CYS A 82 -16.63 17.53 42.74
C CYS A 82 -17.66 18.41 43.42
N ASN A 83 -17.45 18.73 44.68
CA ASN A 83 -18.12 19.85 45.32
C ASN A 83 -17.41 21.14 44.90
N CYS A 84 -17.55 21.50 43.62
CA CYS A 84 -17.05 22.73 43.05
C CYS A 84 -18.00 23.87 43.48
N ARG A 85 -17.82 24.39 44.70
CA ARG A 85 -18.57 25.53 45.26
C ARG A 85 -18.15 26.81 44.52
N SER A 86 -18.79 27.11 43.39
CA SER A 86 -18.64 28.39 42.72
C SER A 86 -19.78 29.33 43.10
N GLY A 87 -19.43 30.56 43.45
CA GLY A 87 -20.28 31.58 44.03
C GLY A 87 -21.48 31.98 43.18
N LYS A 88 -22.47 32.56 43.87
CA LYS A 88 -23.60 33.24 43.24
C LYS A 88 -23.11 34.40 42.36
N GLU A 89 -23.95 34.67 41.37
CA GLU A 89 -24.27 36.00 40.84
C GLU A 89 -23.44 36.45 39.62
N GLY A 90 -24.12 36.58 38.48
CA GLY A 90 -23.52 37.08 37.24
C GLY A 90 -24.09 36.47 35.96
N ASN A 91 -25.40 36.67 35.73
CA ASN A 91 -26.07 36.86 34.45
C ASN A 91 -25.17 36.75 33.19
N SER A 92 -25.23 35.62 32.48
CA SER A 92 -24.79 35.50 31.09
C SER A 92 -25.58 34.38 30.39
N ASP A 93 -26.55 34.78 29.57
CA ASP A 93 -27.41 33.92 28.73
C ASP A 93 -26.66 33.43 27.48
N THR A 94 -25.78 32.44 27.63
CA THR A 94 -25.27 31.66 26.48
C THR A 94 -25.08 30.20 26.87
N SER A 95 -26.17 29.45 27.01
CA SER A 95 -26.11 27.99 27.10
C SER A 95 -26.93 27.37 25.99
N LEU A 96 -26.25 26.80 24.99
CA LEU A 96 -26.89 25.97 23.97
C LEU A 96 -27.06 24.57 24.55
N ARG A 97 -28.31 24.20 24.86
CA ARG A 97 -28.65 22.82 25.24
C ARG A 97 -28.57 21.95 23.98
N LEU A 98 -27.44 21.27 23.78
CA LEU A 98 -27.32 20.23 22.77
C LEU A 98 -28.12 19.02 23.25
N GLY A 99 -29.31 18.85 22.67
CA GLY A 99 -30.24 17.78 22.98
C GLY A 99 -29.67 16.43 22.58
N PHE A 100 -28.91 15.80 23.47
CA PHE A 100 -28.59 14.39 23.35
C PHE A 100 -29.82 13.59 23.80
N SER A 101 -30.68 13.24 22.83
CA SER A 101 -31.73 12.24 23.05
C SER A 101 -31.03 10.92 23.35
N SER A 102 -31.18 10.45 24.59
CA SER A 102 -30.75 9.12 25.01
C SER A 102 -31.70 8.10 24.38
N ASP A 103 -31.52 7.83 23.09
CA ASP A 103 -32.32 6.83 22.38
C ASP A 103 -31.79 5.43 22.69
N VAL A 104 -32.15 4.95 23.87
CA VAL A 104 -32.39 3.53 24.09
C VAL A 104 -33.66 3.20 23.30
N TYR A 105 -33.56 2.75 22.05
CA TYR A 105 -34.45 1.73 21.48
C TYR A 105 -33.82 1.08 20.24
N HIS A 106 -33.92 -0.25 20.25
CA HIS A 106 -33.53 -1.17 19.19
C HIS A 106 -34.10 -0.79 17.81
N LYS A 107 -33.34 -1.04 16.74
CA LYS A 107 -33.68 -1.97 15.61
C LYS A 107 -32.48 -2.11 14.67
N ARG A 108 -31.93 -3.33 14.59
CA ARG A 108 -31.00 -3.74 13.51
C ARG A 108 -31.78 -3.78 12.20
N LYS A 109 -31.30 -3.08 11.17
CA LYS A 109 -31.64 -3.37 9.77
C LYS A 109 -30.40 -3.97 9.11
N VAL A 110 -30.53 -5.19 8.59
CA VAL A 110 -29.50 -5.89 7.82
C VAL A 110 -29.58 -5.39 6.38
N PRO A 111 -28.48 -4.94 5.75
CA PRO A 111 -28.45 -4.74 4.31
C PRO A 111 -28.39 -6.09 3.61
N LYS A 112 -29.34 -6.31 2.70
CA LYS A 112 -29.35 -7.43 1.75
C LYS A 112 -28.26 -7.15 0.72
N ILE A 113 -27.16 -7.89 0.77
CA ILE A 113 -26.14 -7.89 -0.28
C ILE A 113 -26.69 -8.80 -1.39
N GLU A 114 -27.02 -8.21 -2.53
CA GLU A 114 -27.18 -8.94 -3.78
C GLU A 114 -25.80 -9.38 -4.24
N SER A 115 -25.59 -10.69 -4.31
CA SER A 115 -24.41 -11.32 -4.86
C SER A 115 -24.61 -11.45 -6.37
N ASP A 116 -24.06 -10.51 -7.14
CA ASP A 116 -23.91 -10.67 -8.59
C ASP A 116 -22.88 -11.76 -8.86
N SER A 117 -23.40 -12.94 -9.13
CA SER A 117 -22.69 -14.11 -9.65
C SER A 117 -22.20 -13.83 -11.06
N MET A 118 -20.92 -13.44 -11.22
CA MET A 118 -20.21 -13.64 -12.47
C MET A 118 -19.50 -14.99 -12.45
N ASP A 119 -20.15 -15.93 -13.13
CA ASP A 119 -19.66 -17.26 -13.51
C ASP A 119 -18.50 -17.11 -14.51
N PHE A 120 -17.27 -17.40 -14.08
CA PHE A 120 -16.17 -17.64 -15.00
C PHE A 120 -15.80 -19.12 -14.93
N GLY A 121 -16.31 -19.84 -15.93
CA GLY A 121 -16.02 -21.25 -16.16
C GLY A 121 -14.52 -21.52 -16.30
N SER A 122 -14.02 -22.36 -15.40
CA SER A 122 -12.69 -22.95 -15.49
C SER A 122 -12.63 -23.97 -16.64
N GLN A 123 -12.06 -23.57 -17.78
CA GLN A 123 -11.67 -24.51 -18.82
C GLN A 123 -10.19 -24.87 -18.64
N MET A 124 -9.93 -26.02 -18.02
CA MET A 124 -8.62 -26.66 -17.97
C MET A 124 -8.37 -27.35 -19.31
N ALA A 125 -7.34 -26.92 -20.04
CA ALA A 125 -6.75 -27.65 -21.15
C ALA A 125 -5.36 -28.12 -20.71
N SER A 126 -5.22 -29.42 -20.44
CA SER A 126 -3.94 -30.10 -20.36
C SER A 126 -3.74 -30.85 -21.67
N GLN A 127 -2.60 -30.60 -22.32
CA GLN A 127 -2.08 -31.36 -23.46
C GLN A 127 -1.07 -32.40 -22.94
#